data_AF-A0A2W7AZB9-F1
#
_entry.id   AF-A0A2W7AZB9-F1
#
_cell.length_a   1.000
_cell.length_b   1.000
_cell.length_c   1.000
_cell.angle_alpha   90.00
_cell.angle_beta   90.00
_cell.angle_gamma   90.00
#
_symmetry.space_group_name_H-M   'P 1'
#
loop_
_entity.id
_entity.type
_entity.pdbx_description
1 polymer ?
#
loop_
_entity_poly.entity_id
_entity_poly.type
_entity_poly.pdbx_seq_one_letter_code
_entity_poly.pdbx_strand_id
1 'polypeptide(L)'
;MNDAKEVRSFYERMPYPAPLTNLDRHLELYQNPERKRALFHLMFPTEKPRSGQQILVAGCGTSQAATIALREPDAQVTAIDISETSLSHTRNLQHKYKLENLELHQLAIANVQDLDRQFDQIICTGVLHHLSDPDLGLRSLREVLKPTGAMHLMVYALYGRTGIYMLQEYCRLLKVGTSDRDLQDLSTMLDVLPSDHPISNVLHQTKDFKHPDALADALLHPQDRAYSVPQLFEWLDRCGMSFGRWFEQATYLTQCGMVAKSPHTAHIGKLPMRSQYAAVELFRGTITKHNFIAYRDDYPNESQPIQFDEAKSSSRSRYRWRQYIPLRLPWTMSIRERLPLGAVAIAINRAHTYPDLILPIDAEQELLLNAIDGKRTLNEIIQIAAGGVNEKRSLKFFKRLWQYDQIVFDAS
;
A
#
# COMPACT_ATOMS: atom_id res chain seq x y z
N MET A 1 -9.70 -25.00 -13.72
CA MET A 1 -8.34 -25.56 -14.01
C MET A 1 -7.68 -24.92 -15.24
N ASN A 2 -8.40 -24.25 -16.14
CA ASN A 2 -7.84 -23.63 -17.34
C ASN A 2 -7.20 -22.25 -17.06
N ASP A 3 -7.83 -21.44 -16.22
CA ASP A 3 -7.49 -20.03 -16.02
C ASP A 3 -6.09 -19.80 -15.42
N ALA A 4 -5.66 -20.62 -14.46
CA ALA A 4 -4.33 -20.50 -13.87
C ALA A 4 -3.20 -20.79 -14.90
N LYS A 5 -3.45 -21.66 -15.87
CA LYS A 5 -2.51 -21.92 -16.98
C LYS A 5 -2.47 -20.75 -17.95
N GLU A 6 -3.62 -20.12 -18.21
CA GLU A 6 -3.72 -18.94 -19.07
C GLU A 6 -3.00 -17.73 -18.44
N VAL A 7 -3.22 -17.45 -17.15
CA VAL A 7 -2.51 -16.39 -16.41
C VAL A 7 -1.01 -16.66 -16.39
N ARG A 8 -0.57 -17.90 -16.12
CA ARG A 8 0.85 -18.25 -16.21
C ARG A 8 1.38 -17.98 -17.61
N SER A 9 0.70 -18.50 -18.64
CA SER A 9 1.11 -18.33 -20.04
C SER A 9 1.17 -16.86 -20.47
N PHE A 10 0.28 -16.02 -19.93
CA PHE A 10 0.30 -14.58 -20.11
C PHE A 10 1.60 -13.97 -19.55
N TYR A 11 1.93 -14.21 -18.28
CA TYR A 11 3.14 -13.66 -17.66
C TYR A 11 4.46 -14.28 -18.12
N GLU A 12 4.44 -15.48 -18.71
CA GLU A 12 5.62 -16.04 -19.39
C GLU A 12 5.91 -15.31 -20.71
N ARG A 13 4.89 -14.79 -21.39
CA ARG A 13 5.06 -13.99 -22.62
C ARG A 13 5.31 -12.52 -22.34
N MET A 14 4.58 -11.96 -21.39
CA MET A 14 4.53 -10.52 -21.07
C MET A 14 4.83 -10.35 -19.58
N PRO A 15 6.08 -10.48 -19.14
CA PRO A 15 6.43 -10.38 -17.72
C PRO A 15 6.14 -8.97 -17.20
N TYR A 16 5.36 -8.89 -16.12
CA TYR A 16 4.99 -7.63 -15.48
C TYR A 16 5.15 -7.73 -13.94
N PRO A 17 5.56 -6.66 -13.23
CA PRO A 17 6.02 -5.36 -13.74
C PRO A 17 7.20 -5.48 -14.71
N ALA A 18 7.43 -4.46 -15.54
CA ALA A 18 8.55 -4.45 -16.48
C ALA A 18 9.87 -4.77 -15.74
N PRO A 19 10.68 -5.73 -16.23
CA PRO A 19 11.90 -6.15 -15.56
C PRO A 19 12.87 -5.00 -15.29
N LEU A 20 13.40 -4.93 -14.07
CA LEU A 20 14.44 -3.97 -13.71
C LEU A 20 15.82 -4.51 -14.08
N THR A 21 16.70 -3.62 -14.53
CA THR A 21 18.11 -3.96 -14.82
C THR A 21 19.03 -3.80 -13.61
N ASN A 22 18.61 -3.02 -12.61
CA ASN A 22 19.36 -2.73 -11.39
C ASN A 22 18.42 -2.26 -10.26
N LEU A 23 18.93 -2.29 -9.03
CA LEU A 23 18.29 -1.84 -7.79
C LEU A 23 19.08 -0.70 -7.12
N ASP A 24 19.97 0.01 -7.83
CA ASP A 24 20.90 0.97 -7.22
C ASP A 24 20.15 2.11 -6.50
N ARG A 25 19.08 2.62 -7.14
CA ARG A 25 18.19 3.60 -6.52
C ARG A 25 17.51 3.05 -5.25
N HIS A 26 17.14 1.77 -5.22
CA HIS A 26 16.55 1.16 -4.03
C HIS A 26 17.59 1.02 -2.92
N LEU A 27 18.83 0.66 -3.27
CA LEU A 27 19.94 0.58 -2.33
C LEU A 27 20.20 1.93 -1.67
N GLU A 28 20.32 3.02 -2.43
CA GLU A 28 20.46 4.37 -1.90
C GLU A 28 19.30 4.75 -0.97
N LEU A 29 18.06 4.44 -1.38
CA LEU A 29 16.87 4.75 -0.58
C LEU A 29 16.86 4.01 0.77
N TYR A 30 17.40 2.79 0.85
CA TYR A 30 17.35 1.97 2.06
C TYR A 30 18.64 1.98 2.90
N GLN A 31 19.62 2.80 2.55
CA GLN A 31 20.76 3.11 3.43
C GLN A 31 20.34 3.84 4.72
N ASN A 32 19.21 4.56 4.69
CA ASN A 32 18.71 5.26 5.88
C ASN A 32 17.93 4.28 6.80
N PRO A 33 18.44 3.98 8.01
CA PRO A 33 17.80 3.03 8.93
C PRO A 33 16.42 3.49 9.41
N GLU A 34 16.17 4.79 9.52
CA GLU A 34 14.87 5.32 9.94
C GLU A 34 13.77 4.99 8.92
N ARG A 35 14.12 4.83 7.63
CA ARG A 35 13.14 4.41 6.62
C ARG A 35 12.67 2.99 6.84
N LYS A 36 13.60 2.07 7.16
CA LYS A 36 13.27 0.67 7.47
C LYS A 36 12.42 0.60 8.73
N ARG A 37 12.81 1.33 9.78
CA ARG A 37 12.06 1.40 11.03
C ARG A 37 10.65 1.95 10.84
N ALA A 38 10.47 3.02 10.05
CA ALA A 38 9.14 3.54 9.75
C ALA A 38 8.28 2.53 8.98
N LEU A 39 8.84 1.80 8.01
CA LEU A 39 8.11 0.73 7.30
C LEU A 39 7.77 -0.44 8.23
N PHE A 40 8.66 -0.80 9.14
CA PHE A 40 8.39 -1.82 10.16
C PHE A 40 7.20 -1.42 11.03
N HIS A 41 7.20 -0.22 11.62
CA HIS A 41 6.10 0.23 12.49
C HIS A 41 4.82 0.60 11.74
N LEU A 42 4.87 0.72 10.41
CA LEU A 42 3.65 0.75 9.60
C LEU A 42 2.91 -0.59 9.67
N MET A 43 3.65 -1.71 9.67
CA MET A 43 3.12 -3.08 9.75
C MET A 43 2.87 -3.54 11.19
N PHE A 44 3.82 -3.26 12.08
CA PHE A 44 3.88 -3.72 13.47
C PHE A 44 4.05 -2.54 14.43
N PRO A 45 3.04 -1.67 14.59
CA PRO A 45 3.14 -0.46 15.41
C PRO A 45 3.46 -0.70 16.88
N THR A 46 3.09 -1.87 17.44
CA THR A 46 3.27 -2.22 18.86
C THR A 46 4.40 -3.21 19.09
N GLU A 47 5.16 -3.58 18.07
CA GLU A 47 6.29 -4.50 18.22
C GLU A 47 7.62 -3.77 18.07
N LYS A 48 8.69 -4.40 18.53
CA LYS A 48 10.06 -3.93 18.32
C LYS A 48 10.65 -4.58 17.07
N PRO A 49 11.40 -3.84 16.24
CA PRO A 49 12.18 -4.43 15.16
C PRO A 49 13.03 -5.59 15.67
N ARG A 50 13.02 -6.70 14.95
CA ARG A 50 13.79 -7.91 15.29
C ARG A 50 14.49 -8.45 14.05
N SER A 51 15.65 -9.06 14.23
CA SER A 51 16.35 -9.77 13.16
C SER A 51 15.70 -11.13 12.88
N GLY A 52 16.01 -11.71 11.73
CA GLY A 52 15.58 -13.06 11.35
C GLY A 52 14.10 -13.19 11.00
N GLN A 53 13.40 -12.08 10.69
CA GLN A 53 12.00 -12.14 10.27
C GLN A 53 11.84 -13.06 9.04
N GLN A 54 10.80 -13.89 9.06
CA GLN A 54 10.42 -14.69 7.90
C GLN A 54 9.45 -13.87 7.05
N ILE A 55 9.85 -13.52 5.83
CA ILE A 55 9.06 -12.72 4.90
C ILE A 55 8.72 -13.57 3.68
N LEU A 56 7.43 -13.69 3.36
CA LEU A 56 6.96 -14.25 2.09
C LEU A 56 6.62 -13.13 1.12
N VAL A 57 7.13 -13.20 -0.11
CA VAL A 57 6.67 -12.40 -1.25
C VAL A 57 5.90 -13.31 -2.20
N ALA A 58 4.57 -13.24 -2.16
CA ALA A 58 3.67 -14.11 -2.89
C ALA A 58 3.21 -13.49 -4.22
N GLY A 59 3.63 -14.08 -5.34
CA GLY A 59 3.56 -13.50 -6.68
C GLY A 59 4.59 -12.37 -6.83
N CYS A 60 5.87 -12.73 -6.74
CA CYS A 60 6.95 -11.75 -6.62
C CYS A 60 7.25 -10.95 -7.90
N GLY A 61 6.72 -11.40 -9.04
CA GLY A 61 6.99 -10.80 -10.33
C GLY A 61 8.49 -10.74 -10.63
N THR A 62 8.88 -9.69 -11.36
CA THR A 62 10.23 -9.57 -11.95
C THR A 62 11.28 -8.95 -11.03
N SER A 63 10.87 -8.35 -9.90
CA SER A 63 11.81 -7.58 -9.06
C SER A 63 11.40 -7.35 -7.60
N GLN A 64 10.15 -7.60 -7.20
CA GLN A 64 9.68 -7.20 -5.87
C GLN A 64 10.44 -7.95 -4.77
N ALA A 65 10.64 -9.27 -4.92
CA ALA A 65 11.35 -10.06 -3.92
C ALA A 65 12.81 -9.63 -3.74
N ALA A 66 13.53 -9.36 -4.84
CA ALA A 66 14.89 -8.83 -4.78
C ALA A 66 14.95 -7.45 -4.08
N THR A 67 13.96 -6.58 -4.33
CA THR A 67 13.84 -5.28 -3.65
C THR A 67 13.62 -5.42 -2.15
N ILE A 68 12.77 -6.37 -1.73
CA ILE A 68 12.50 -6.64 -0.31
C ILE A 68 13.73 -7.25 0.37
N ALA A 69 14.38 -8.24 -0.24
CA ALA A 69 15.59 -8.87 0.29
C ALA A 69 16.74 -7.88 0.46
N LEU A 70 16.93 -6.97 -0.50
CA LEU A 70 17.90 -5.89 -0.41
C LEU A 70 17.57 -4.87 0.70
N ARG A 71 16.27 -4.59 0.91
CA ARG A 71 15.81 -3.70 1.99
C ARG A 71 16.00 -4.31 3.37
N GLU A 72 15.74 -5.61 3.52
CA GLU A 72 15.74 -6.33 4.80
C GLU A 72 16.86 -7.38 4.86
N PRO A 73 18.16 -6.98 4.90
CA PRO A 73 19.28 -7.91 4.83
C PRO A 73 19.34 -8.89 6.01
N ASP A 74 18.72 -8.54 7.16
CA ASP A 74 18.66 -9.39 8.35
C ASP A 74 17.43 -10.31 8.37
N ALA A 75 16.53 -10.22 7.39
CA ALA A 75 15.35 -11.08 7.26
C ALA A 75 15.61 -12.22 6.27
N GLN A 76 14.89 -13.33 6.42
CA GLN A 76 14.86 -14.39 5.40
C GLN A 76 13.64 -14.19 4.50
N VAL A 77 13.89 -13.98 3.22
CA VAL A 77 12.87 -13.72 2.22
C VAL A 77 12.66 -14.97 1.38
N THR A 78 11.47 -15.56 1.47
CA THR A 78 11.01 -16.59 0.54
C THR A 78 10.08 -15.93 -0.48
N ALA A 79 10.26 -16.22 -1.76
CA ALA A 79 9.44 -15.67 -2.82
C ALA A 79 8.89 -16.78 -3.71
N ILE A 80 7.62 -16.62 -4.08
CA ILE A 80 6.93 -17.55 -4.96
C ILE A 80 6.33 -16.83 -6.16
N ASP A 81 6.37 -17.47 -7.32
CA ASP A 81 5.66 -17.03 -8.51
C ASP A 81 5.28 -18.23 -9.38
N ILE A 82 4.28 -18.07 -10.25
CA ILE A 82 3.89 -19.12 -11.21
C ILE A 82 4.71 -19.03 -12.50
N SER A 83 5.25 -17.86 -12.84
CA SER A 83 6.02 -17.58 -14.06
C SER A 83 7.52 -17.80 -13.82
N GLU A 84 8.13 -18.75 -14.53
CA GLU A 84 9.59 -18.94 -14.45
C GLU A 84 10.31 -17.75 -15.10
N THR A 85 9.73 -17.13 -16.13
CA THR A 85 10.28 -15.90 -16.72
C THR A 85 10.40 -14.78 -15.67
N SER A 86 9.35 -14.54 -14.87
CA SER A 86 9.38 -13.57 -13.77
C SER A 86 10.45 -13.92 -12.72
N LEU A 87 10.54 -15.19 -12.32
CA LEU A 87 11.55 -15.67 -11.38
C LEU A 87 12.97 -15.51 -11.93
N SER A 88 13.18 -15.73 -13.23
CA SER A 88 14.50 -15.58 -13.86
C SER A 88 15.02 -14.14 -13.77
N HIS A 89 14.15 -13.13 -13.96
CA HIS A 89 14.52 -11.73 -13.79
C HIS A 89 14.86 -11.41 -12.33
N THR A 90 14.06 -11.89 -11.38
CA THR A 90 14.34 -11.75 -9.95
C THR A 90 15.66 -12.43 -9.57
N ARG A 91 15.96 -13.62 -10.13
CA ARG A 91 17.21 -14.37 -9.92
C ARG A 91 18.42 -13.62 -10.47
N ASN A 92 18.28 -12.93 -11.60
CA ASN A 92 19.35 -12.08 -12.13
C ASN A 92 19.68 -10.93 -11.16
N LEU A 93 18.66 -10.29 -10.56
CA LEU A 93 18.86 -9.26 -9.53
C LEU A 93 19.46 -9.86 -8.25
N GLN A 94 18.99 -11.04 -7.84
CA GLN A 94 19.54 -11.78 -6.70
C GLN A 94 21.05 -12.02 -6.84
N HIS A 95 21.49 -12.55 -8.00
CA HIS A 95 22.91 -12.77 -8.27
C HIS A 95 23.70 -11.47 -8.34
N LYS A 96 23.17 -10.44 -9.02
CA LYS A 96 23.84 -9.14 -9.20
C LYS A 96 24.11 -8.44 -7.86
N TYR A 97 23.15 -8.50 -6.93
CA TYR A 97 23.24 -7.85 -5.62
C TYR A 97 23.68 -8.79 -4.49
N LYS A 98 24.01 -10.06 -4.79
CA LYS A 98 24.42 -11.09 -3.82
C LYS A 98 23.41 -11.22 -2.66
N LEU A 99 22.13 -11.33 -3.01
CA LEU A 99 21.05 -11.43 -2.03
C LEU A 99 20.96 -12.88 -1.49
N GLU A 100 21.84 -13.20 -0.54
CA GLU A 100 21.94 -14.51 0.11
C GLU A 100 20.73 -14.85 0.98
N ASN A 101 19.96 -13.84 1.37
CA ASN A 101 18.76 -13.95 2.17
C ASN A 101 17.46 -14.15 1.35
N LEU A 102 17.57 -14.44 0.05
CA LEU A 102 16.44 -14.62 -0.86
C LEU A 102 16.36 -16.05 -1.38
N GLU A 103 15.23 -16.72 -1.19
CA GLU A 103 14.90 -18.03 -1.74
C GLU A 103 13.75 -17.90 -2.75
N LEU A 104 13.90 -18.51 -3.94
CA LEU A 104 12.93 -18.41 -5.03
C LEU A 104 12.32 -19.78 -5.34
N HIS A 105 10.98 -19.87 -5.39
CA HIS A 105 10.27 -21.07 -5.79
C HIS A 105 9.25 -20.79 -6.88
N GLN A 106 9.20 -21.66 -7.88
CA GLN A 106 8.07 -21.71 -8.80
C GLN A 106 6.90 -22.44 -8.12
N LEU A 107 6.00 -21.68 -7.51
CA LEU A 107 4.92 -22.21 -6.70
C LEU A 107 3.67 -21.32 -6.80
N ALA A 108 2.52 -21.96 -7.00
CA ALA A 108 1.23 -21.27 -6.95
C ALA A 108 0.84 -20.97 -5.50
N ILE A 109 0.18 -19.83 -5.26
CA ILE A 109 -0.29 -19.43 -3.92
C ILE A 109 -1.16 -20.51 -3.25
N ALA A 110 -1.99 -21.20 -4.03
CA ALA A 110 -2.84 -22.29 -3.51
C ALA A 110 -2.03 -23.40 -2.82
N ASN A 111 -0.77 -23.58 -3.21
CA ASN A 111 0.14 -24.62 -2.73
C ASN A 111 1.23 -24.07 -1.79
N VAL A 112 1.09 -22.83 -1.29
CA VAL A 112 2.12 -22.19 -0.44
C VAL A 112 2.47 -23.00 0.83
N GLN A 113 1.55 -23.86 1.28
CA GLN A 113 1.74 -24.76 2.42
C GLN A 113 2.85 -25.80 2.17
N ASP A 114 3.16 -26.11 0.91
CA ASP A 114 4.25 -27.03 0.52
C ASP A 114 5.64 -26.51 0.94
N LEU A 115 5.75 -25.22 1.28
CA LEU A 115 6.97 -24.64 1.84
C LEU A 115 7.26 -25.10 3.27
N ASP A 116 6.27 -25.65 3.98
CA ASP A 116 6.35 -26.09 5.39
C ASP A 116 6.95 -25.03 6.34
N ARG A 117 6.50 -23.78 6.17
CA ARG A 117 7.01 -22.61 6.91
C ARG A 117 5.89 -21.65 7.32
N GLN A 118 6.18 -20.87 8.35
CA GLN A 118 5.31 -19.81 8.88
C GLN A 118 6.01 -18.46 8.79
N PHE A 119 5.30 -17.43 8.34
CA PHE A 119 5.85 -16.12 8.03
C PHE A 119 5.41 -15.04 9.03
N ASP A 120 6.33 -14.18 9.42
CA ASP A 120 6.04 -12.96 10.21
C ASP A 120 5.36 -11.91 9.33
N GLN A 121 5.78 -11.80 8.07
CA GLN A 121 5.23 -10.86 7.13
C GLN A 121 4.95 -11.54 5.79
N ILE A 122 3.82 -11.23 5.19
CA ILE A 122 3.50 -11.65 3.82
C ILE A 122 3.22 -10.40 2.99
N ILE A 123 3.84 -10.31 1.82
CA ILE A 123 3.62 -9.26 0.83
C ILE A 123 2.99 -9.92 -0.39
N CYS A 124 1.77 -9.51 -0.74
CA CYS A 124 1.04 -10.03 -1.90
C CYS A 124 0.30 -8.89 -2.59
N THR A 125 0.98 -8.24 -3.53
CA THR A 125 0.47 -7.03 -4.19
C THR A 125 0.34 -7.25 -5.69
N GLY A 126 -0.84 -7.04 -6.27
CA GLY A 126 -0.99 -7.23 -7.72
C GLY A 126 -1.26 -8.68 -8.14
N VAL A 127 -1.84 -9.50 -7.24
CA VAL A 127 -1.88 -10.96 -7.46
C VAL A 127 -3.25 -11.57 -7.17
N LEU A 128 -3.80 -11.37 -5.96
CA LEU A 128 -5.01 -12.10 -5.53
C LEU A 128 -6.24 -11.87 -6.43
N HIS A 129 -6.33 -10.72 -7.10
CA HIS A 129 -7.40 -10.42 -8.06
C HIS A 129 -7.25 -11.09 -9.43
N HIS A 130 -6.07 -11.63 -9.73
CA HIS A 130 -5.80 -12.41 -10.94
C HIS A 130 -6.01 -13.91 -10.74
N LEU A 131 -6.34 -14.34 -9.52
CA LEU A 131 -6.66 -15.74 -9.24
C LEU A 131 -8.06 -16.08 -9.72
N SER A 132 -8.25 -17.32 -10.17
CA SER A 132 -9.57 -17.89 -10.45
C SER A 132 -10.39 -18.08 -9.17
N ASP A 133 -9.70 -18.39 -8.05
CA ASP A 133 -10.27 -18.46 -6.71
C ASP A 133 -9.47 -17.58 -5.73
N PRO A 134 -9.77 -16.26 -5.66
CA PRO A 134 -9.13 -15.34 -4.72
C PRO A 134 -9.33 -15.71 -3.25
N ASP A 135 -10.45 -16.37 -2.94
CA ASP A 135 -10.80 -16.80 -1.59
C ASP A 135 -9.89 -17.95 -1.13
N LEU A 136 -9.67 -18.95 -1.98
CA LEU A 136 -8.65 -19.99 -1.74
C LEU A 136 -7.27 -19.36 -1.59
N GLY A 137 -6.89 -18.45 -2.49
CA GLY A 137 -5.59 -17.79 -2.44
C GLY A 137 -5.33 -17.07 -1.12
N LEU A 138 -6.28 -16.24 -0.65
CA LEU A 138 -6.14 -15.53 0.62
C LEU A 138 -6.14 -16.47 1.82
N ARG A 139 -6.98 -17.52 1.83
CA ARG A 139 -6.96 -18.54 2.90
C ARG A 139 -5.65 -19.31 2.92
N SER A 140 -5.07 -19.69 1.78
CA SER A 140 -3.78 -20.36 1.73
C SER A 140 -2.66 -19.49 2.33
N LEU A 141 -2.65 -18.19 2.03
CA LEU A 141 -1.70 -17.25 2.65
C LEU A 141 -1.94 -17.08 4.15
N ARG A 142 -3.21 -17.10 4.60
CA ARG A 142 -3.56 -17.02 6.03
C ARG A 142 -2.97 -18.19 6.82
N GLU A 143 -3.04 -19.40 6.28
CA GLU A 143 -2.55 -20.62 6.96
C GLU A 143 -1.04 -20.61 7.22
N VAL A 144 -0.27 -19.95 6.36
CA VAL A 144 1.19 -19.78 6.54
C VAL A 144 1.58 -18.46 7.21
N LEU A 145 0.61 -17.61 7.55
CA LEU A 145 0.84 -16.40 8.34
C LEU A 145 0.84 -16.75 9.82
N LYS A 146 1.88 -16.34 10.56
CA LYS A 146 1.90 -16.47 12.03
C LYS A 146 0.70 -15.75 12.66
N PRO A 147 0.18 -16.19 13.82
CA PRO A 147 -0.89 -15.49 14.55
C PRO A 147 -0.58 -14.03 14.87
N THR A 148 0.69 -13.65 15.03
CA THR A 148 1.15 -12.27 15.25
C THR A 148 1.69 -11.61 13.97
N GLY A 149 1.54 -12.25 12.81
CA GLY A 149 2.06 -11.76 11.54
C GLY A 149 1.15 -10.75 10.86
N ALA A 150 1.70 -10.04 9.87
CA ALA A 150 0.96 -9.04 9.09
C ALA A 150 1.08 -9.28 7.58
N MET A 151 -0.01 -9.04 6.84
CA MET A 151 -0.05 -9.06 5.38
C MET A 151 -0.09 -7.66 4.81
N HIS A 152 0.77 -7.33 3.85
CA HIS A 152 0.59 -6.20 2.95
C HIS A 152 -0.04 -6.70 1.65
N LEU A 153 -1.28 -6.29 1.40
CA LEU A 153 -2.08 -6.71 0.25
C LEU A 153 -2.38 -5.54 -0.68
N MET A 154 -2.40 -5.82 -1.98
CA MET A 154 -2.93 -4.92 -3.00
C MET A 154 -3.88 -5.63 -3.95
N VAL A 155 -5.09 -5.10 -4.08
CA VAL A 155 -6.07 -5.51 -5.09
C VAL A 155 -6.63 -4.35 -5.88
N TYR A 156 -7.17 -4.63 -7.07
CA TYR A 156 -7.81 -3.62 -7.89
C TYR A 156 -9.09 -3.06 -7.26
N ALA A 157 -9.25 -1.74 -7.37
CA ALA A 157 -10.41 -1.00 -6.88
C ALA A 157 -11.43 -0.80 -8.01
N LEU A 158 -12.71 -0.96 -7.70
CA LEU A 158 -13.78 -1.08 -8.69
C LEU A 158 -14.00 0.20 -9.49
N TYR A 159 -14.18 1.32 -8.80
CA TYR A 159 -14.67 2.54 -9.43
C TYR A 159 -13.60 3.25 -10.26
N GLY A 160 -12.37 3.40 -9.75
CA GLY A 160 -11.31 4.07 -10.51
C GLY A 160 -10.83 3.28 -11.74
N ARG A 161 -11.22 2.01 -11.86
CA ARG A 161 -10.92 1.15 -13.02
C ARG A 161 -12.08 1.00 -14.00
N THR A 162 -13.21 1.72 -13.83
CA THR A 162 -14.35 1.61 -14.74
C THR A 162 -13.96 1.76 -16.21
N GLY A 163 -13.11 2.74 -16.55
CA GLY A 163 -12.62 2.93 -17.92
C GLY A 163 -11.75 1.78 -18.45
N ILE A 164 -10.98 1.12 -17.58
CA ILE A 164 -10.22 -0.08 -17.93
C ILE A 164 -11.17 -1.21 -18.32
N TYR A 165 -12.21 -1.46 -17.50
CA TYR A 165 -13.17 -2.54 -17.77
C TYR A 165 -13.99 -2.32 -19.04
N MET A 166 -14.34 -1.06 -19.34
CA MET A 166 -14.95 -0.70 -20.62
C MET A 166 -14.06 -1.08 -21.81
N LEU A 167 -12.76 -0.79 -21.73
CA LEU A 167 -11.83 -1.10 -22.82
C LEU A 167 -11.41 -2.57 -22.86
N GLN A 168 -11.38 -3.28 -21.72
CA GLN A 168 -11.24 -4.74 -21.72
C GLN A 168 -12.40 -5.38 -22.49
N GLU A 169 -13.63 -4.93 -22.26
CA GLU A 169 -14.80 -5.45 -22.99
C GLU A 169 -14.75 -5.11 -24.49
N TYR A 170 -14.35 -3.88 -24.83
CA TYR A 170 -14.06 -3.50 -26.22
C TYR A 170 -13.04 -4.45 -26.87
N CYS A 171 -11.94 -4.75 -26.19
CA CYS A 171 -10.91 -5.66 -26.69
C CYS A 171 -11.45 -7.08 -26.88
N ARG A 172 -12.28 -7.59 -25.95
CA ARG A 172 -12.93 -8.92 -26.08
C ARG A 172 -13.87 -8.98 -27.28
N LEU A 173 -14.70 -7.96 -27.49
CA LEU A 173 -15.65 -7.88 -28.61
C LEU A 173 -14.94 -7.91 -29.96
N LEU A 174 -13.82 -7.20 -30.07
CA LEU A 174 -13.01 -7.14 -31.28
C LEU A 174 -11.96 -8.26 -31.39
N LYS A 175 -11.84 -9.10 -30.35
CA LYS A 175 -10.83 -10.17 -30.24
C LYS A 175 -9.39 -9.64 -30.41
N VAL A 176 -9.13 -8.46 -29.83
CA VAL A 176 -7.78 -7.87 -29.79
C VAL A 176 -6.87 -8.81 -28.98
N GLY A 177 -5.76 -9.24 -29.59
CA GLY A 177 -4.77 -10.11 -28.97
C GLY A 177 -3.59 -9.35 -28.39
N THR A 178 -2.56 -10.09 -27.98
CA THR A 178 -1.28 -9.55 -27.49
C THR A 178 -0.20 -9.55 -28.57
N SER A 179 -0.57 -9.49 -29.86
CA SER A 179 0.43 -9.38 -30.93
C SER A 179 1.00 -7.96 -31.00
N ASP A 180 2.23 -7.78 -31.49
CA ASP A 180 2.84 -6.45 -31.62
C ASP A 180 1.94 -5.47 -32.40
N ARG A 181 1.28 -5.98 -33.44
CA ARG A 181 0.32 -5.21 -34.24
C ARG A 181 -0.90 -4.81 -33.42
N ASP A 182 -1.51 -5.75 -32.70
CA ASP A 182 -2.68 -5.47 -31.86
C ASP A 182 -2.36 -4.44 -30.77
N LEU A 183 -1.19 -4.57 -30.13
CA LEU A 183 -0.74 -3.64 -29.09
C LEU A 183 -0.47 -2.24 -29.66
N GLN A 184 0.09 -2.16 -30.87
CA GLN A 184 0.29 -0.89 -31.58
C GLN A 184 -1.03 -0.24 -31.97
N ASP A 185 -1.96 -1.01 -32.54
CA ASP A 185 -3.29 -0.53 -32.94
C ASP A 185 -4.09 -0.09 -31.69
N LEU A 186 -3.99 -0.82 -30.58
CA LEU A 186 -4.61 -0.47 -29.30
C LEU A 186 -4.03 0.83 -28.73
N SER A 187 -2.70 1.00 -28.78
CA SER A 187 -2.06 2.26 -28.36
C SER A 187 -2.57 3.45 -29.19
N THR A 188 -2.65 3.29 -30.52
CA THR A 188 -3.18 4.34 -31.40
C THR A 188 -4.66 4.62 -31.15
N MET A 189 -5.45 3.60 -30.81
CA MET A 189 -6.85 3.79 -30.41
C MET A 189 -6.97 4.62 -29.11
N LEU A 190 -6.11 4.36 -28.11
CA LEU A 190 -6.11 5.13 -26.87
C LEU A 190 -5.80 6.61 -27.10
N ASP A 191 -4.93 6.93 -28.06
CA ASP A 191 -4.55 8.32 -28.39
C ASP A 191 -5.69 9.13 -29.02
N VAL A 192 -6.70 8.47 -29.62
CA VAL A 192 -7.85 9.15 -30.24
C VAL A 192 -9.08 9.23 -29.32
N LEU A 193 -9.02 8.64 -28.12
CA LEU A 193 -10.12 8.72 -27.17
C LEU A 193 -10.34 10.17 -26.71
N PRO A 194 -11.60 10.58 -26.50
CA PRO A 194 -11.88 11.91 -25.99
C PRO A 194 -11.35 12.05 -24.56
N SER A 195 -10.94 13.26 -24.19
CA SER A 195 -10.29 13.53 -22.90
C SER A 195 -11.18 13.28 -21.67
N ASP A 196 -12.50 13.21 -21.87
CA ASP A 196 -13.52 12.89 -20.87
C ASP A 196 -13.89 11.40 -20.82
N HIS A 197 -13.27 10.54 -21.64
CA HIS A 197 -13.47 9.10 -21.55
C HIS A 197 -13.14 8.59 -20.13
N PRO A 198 -13.90 7.64 -19.55
CA PRO A 198 -13.67 7.17 -18.18
C PRO A 198 -12.26 6.60 -17.91
N ILE A 199 -11.51 6.20 -18.94
CA ILE A 199 -10.13 5.72 -18.80
C ILE A 199 -9.10 6.85 -18.71
N SER A 200 -9.44 8.08 -19.11
CA SER A 200 -8.49 9.18 -19.28
C SER A 200 -7.72 9.51 -18.00
N ASN A 201 -8.36 9.37 -16.84
CA ASN A 201 -7.68 9.55 -15.56
C ASN A 201 -6.52 8.55 -15.37
N VAL A 202 -6.72 7.29 -15.75
CA VAL A 202 -5.68 6.26 -15.66
C VAL A 202 -4.55 6.53 -16.66
N LEU A 203 -4.90 6.89 -17.90
CA LEU A 203 -3.92 7.22 -18.95
C LEU A 203 -3.04 8.42 -18.56
N HIS A 204 -3.62 9.43 -17.92
CA HIS A 204 -2.89 10.62 -17.48
C HIS A 204 -2.00 10.37 -16.26
N GLN A 205 -2.43 9.52 -15.32
CA GLN A 205 -1.72 9.29 -14.06
C GLN A 205 -0.59 8.27 -14.18
N THR A 206 -0.73 7.29 -15.07
CA THR A 206 0.21 6.16 -15.16
C THR A 206 1.04 6.25 -16.44
N LYS A 207 2.32 6.59 -16.29
CA LYS A 207 3.30 6.55 -17.40
C LYS A 207 3.45 5.16 -18.01
N ASP A 208 3.09 4.11 -17.26
CA ASP A 208 3.25 2.72 -17.66
C ASP A 208 2.41 2.36 -18.90
N PHE A 209 1.27 3.00 -19.16
CA PHE A 209 0.45 2.71 -20.36
C PHE A 209 1.13 3.02 -21.69
N LYS A 210 2.34 3.62 -21.66
CA LYS A 210 3.21 3.76 -22.84
C LYS A 210 4.02 2.50 -23.15
N HIS A 211 4.03 1.52 -22.25
CA HIS A 211 4.74 0.26 -22.40
C HIS A 211 3.76 -0.86 -22.79
N PRO A 212 4.08 -1.65 -23.84
CA PRO A 212 3.21 -2.74 -24.30
C PRO A 212 2.81 -3.73 -23.20
N ASP A 213 3.73 -4.06 -22.29
CA ASP A 213 3.49 -5.01 -21.20
C ASP A 213 2.44 -4.51 -20.20
N ALA A 214 2.50 -3.22 -19.85
CA ALA A 214 1.53 -2.62 -18.94
C ALA A 214 0.16 -2.43 -19.62
N LEU A 215 0.16 -2.13 -20.92
CA LEU A 215 -1.07 -2.06 -21.71
C LEU A 215 -1.75 -3.43 -21.77
N ALA A 216 -0.98 -4.48 -22.02
CA ALA A 216 -1.48 -5.85 -22.03
C ALA A 216 -1.99 -6.27 -20.64
N ASP A 217 -1.24 -6.02 -19.57
CA ASP A 217 -1.66 -6.34 -18.20
C ASP A 217 -2.94 -5.60 -17.80
N ALA A 218 -3.10 -4.35 -18.24
CA ALA A 218 -4.29 -3.57 -17.93
C ALA A 218 -5.52 -3.97 -18.77
N LEU A 219 -5.38 -4.15 -20.08
CA LEU A 219 -6.52 -4.24 -21.02
C LEU A 219 -6.76 -5.63 -21.60
N LEU A 220 -5.78 -6.53 -21.53
CA LEU A 220 -5.81 -7.85 -22.18
C LEU A 220 -5.59 -9.01 -21.20
N HIS A 221 -5.51 -8.73 -19.90
CA HIS A 221 -5.28 -9.76 -18.90
C HIS A 221 -6.47 -10.74 -18.85
N PRO A 222 -6.24 -12.07 -18.87
CA PRO A 222 -7.30 -13.07 -19.00
C PRO A 222 -8.22 -13.16 -17.77
N GLN A 223 -7.71 -12.83 -16.58
CA GLN A 223 -8.42 -12.93 -15.31
C GLN A 223 -8.18 -11.67 -14.47
N ASP A 224 -9.16 -10.78 -14.34
CA ASP A 224 -9.08 -9.56 -13.52
C ASP A 224 -10.40 -9.39 -12.76
N ARG A 225 -10.31 -9.19 -11.44
CA ARG A 225 -11.44 -8.84 -10.58
C ARG A 225 -11.11 -7.63 -9.69
N ALA A 226 -11.91 -6.57 -9.79
CA ALA A 226 -11.87 -5.49 -8.81
C ALA A 226 -12.84 -5.70 -7.63
N TYR A 227 -12.58 -4.96 -6.56
CA TYR A 227 -13.38 -4.90 -5.35
C TYR A 227 -13.75 -3.44 -5.08
N SER A 228 -14.99 -3.17 -4.65
CA SER A 228 -15.28 -1.95 -3.90
C SER A 228 -14.83 -2.12 -2.44
N VAL A 229 -14.74 -1.03 -1.68
CA VAL A 229 -14.41 -1.10 -0.25
C VAL A 229 -15.33 -2.05 0.52
N PRO A 230 -16.69 -2.03 0.36
CA PRO A 230 -17.56 -3.01 1.00
C PRO A 230 -17.22 -4.46 0.64
N GLN A 231 -17.03 -4.75 -0.66
CA GLN A 231 -16.69 -6.10 -1.14
C GLN A 231 -15.34 -6.58 -0.62
N LEU A 232 -14.36 -5.67 -0.46
CA LEU A 232 -13.06 -5.96 0.13
C LEU A 232 -13.22 -6.38 1.59
N PHE A 233 -14.01 -5.65 2.39
CA PHE A 233 -14.25 -6.01 3.78
C PHE A 233 -14.97 -7.35 3.93
N GLU A 234 -16.01 -7.60 3.14
CA GLU A 234 -16.70 -8.90 3.09
C GLU A 234 -15.76 -10.03 2.69
N TRP A 235 -14.80 -9.75 1.80
CA TRP A 235 -13.80 -10.72 1.38
C TRP A 235 -12.79 -11.06 2.47
N LEU A 236 -12.32 -10.07 3.22
CA LEU A 236 -11.46 -10.31 4.37
C LEU A 236 -12.19 -11.14 5.44
N ASP A 237 -13.42 -10.75 5.80
CA ASP A 237 -14.20 -11.43 6.84
C ASP A 237 -14.40 -12.92 6.49
N ARG A 238 -14.84 -13.23 5.25
CA ARG A 238 -15.08 -14.62 4.84
C ARG A 238 -13.81 -15.46 4.67
N CYS A 239 -12.63 -14.83 4.60
CA CYS A 239 -11.34 -15.51 4.53
C CYS A 239 -10.64 -15.60 5.88
N GLY A 240 -11.29 -15.23 7.00
CA GLY A 240 -10.70 -15.26 8.33
C GLY A 240 -9.61 -14.22 8.53
N MET A 241 -9.76 -13.05 7.90
CA MET A 241 -8.81 -11.94 7.98
C MET A 241 -9.48 -10.71 8.59
N SER A 242 -8.71 -9.95 9.37
CA SER A 242 -9.12 -8.66 9.90
C SER A 242 -8.38 -7.54 9.16
N PHE A 243 -9.11 -6.47 8.83
CA PHE A 243 -8.49 -5.27 8.29
C PHE A 243 -7.68 -4.56 9.37
N GLY A 244 -6.40 -4.35 9.09
CA GLY A 244 -5.54 -3.47 9.85
C GLY A 244 -5.81 -2.04 9.45
N ARG A 245 -5.00 -1.53 8.51
CA ARG A 245 -5.07 -0.16 8.00
C ARG A 245 -4.90 -0.10 6.50
N TRP A 246 -5.32 1.00 5.88
CA TRP A 246 -4.84 1.34 4.54
C TRP A 246 -3.34 1.65 4.60
N PHE A 247 -2.61 1.25 3.56
CA PHE A 247 -1.19 1.57 3.45
C PHE A 247 -1.00 3.10 3.30
N GLU A 248 -1.79 3.70 2.40
CA GLU A 248 -1.99 5.16 2.28
C GLU A 248 -3.38 5.57 2.80
N GLN A 249 -3.52 5.80 4.10
CA GLN A 249 -4.83 6.02 4.71
C GLN A 249 -5.47 7.37 4.40
N ALA A 250 -4.69 8.41 4.10
CA ALA A 250 -5.20 9.74 3.78
C ALA A 250 -6.19 9.73 2.60
N THR A 251 -6.02 8.79 1.67
CA THR A 251 -6.92 8.57 0.53
C THR A 251 -8.34 8.19 0.95
N TYR A 252 -8.50 7.50 2.09
CA TYR A 252 -9.79 6.97 2.55
C TYR A 252 -10.38 7.72 3.74
N LEU A 253 -9.66 8.70 4.30
CA LEU A 253 -10.08 9.38 5.51
C LEU A 253 -10.86 10.66 5.20
N THR A 254 -12.02 10.81 5.85
CA THR A 254 -12.94 11.94 5.62
C THR A 254 -12.32 13.29 6.00
N GLN A 255 -11.41 13.31 6.97
CA GLN A 255 -10.67 14.51 7.40
C GLN A 255 -9.49 14.91 6.49
N CYS A 256 -9.26 14.17 5.40
CA CYS A 256 -8.13 14.39 4.50
C CYS A 256 -8.56 14.94 3.13
N GLY A 257 -7.86 15.98 2.68
CA GLY A 257 -8.04 16.58 1.36
C GLY A 257 -9.38 17.31 1.17
N MET A 258 -9.92 17.28 -0.05
CA MET A 258 -11.17 17.96 -0.42
C MET A 258 -12.40 17.35 0.25
N VAL A 259 -12.35 16.06 0.60
CA VAL A 259 -13.44 15.39 1.33
C VAL A 259 -13.76 16.17 2.61
N ALA A 260 -12.73 16.63 3.34
CA ALA A 260 -12.88 17.36 4.59
C ALA A 260 -13.56 18.73 4.44
N LYS A 261 -13.58 19.27 3.22
CA LYS A 261 -14.25 20.52 2.87
C LYS A 261 -15.68 20.30 2.35
N SER A 262 -16.09 19.05 2.18
CA SER A 262 -17.45 18.70 1.74
C SER A 262 -18.46 19.06 2.84
N PRO A 263 -19.66 19.58 2.49
CA PRO A 263 -20.75 19.77 3.46
C PRO A 263 -21.22 18.45 4.08
N HIS A 264 -20.91 17.31 3.45
CA HIS A 264 -21.27 15.98 3.95
C HIS A 264 -20.27 15.40 4.96
N THR A 265 -19.13 16.06 5.22
CA THR A 265 -18.08 15.58 6.15
C THR A 265 -18.64 15.14 7.51
N ALA A 266 -19.50 15.98 8.10
CA ALA A 266 -20.11 15.69 9.40
C ALA A 266 -21.10 14.51 9.36
N HIS A 267 -21.73 14.26 8.22
CA HIS A 267 -22.62 13.10 8.03
C HIS A 267 -21.80 11.83 7.84
N ILE A 268 -20.76 11.87 7.00
CA ILE A 268 -19.84 10.74 6.80
C ILE A 268 -19.20 10.35 8.15
N GLY A 269 -18.74 11.32 8.95
CA GLY A 269 -18.12 11.06 10.25
C GLY A 269 -19.02 10.37 11.29
N LYS A 270 -20.34 10.31 11.07
CA LYS A 270 -21.29 9.58 11.93
C LYS A 270 -21.50 8.13 11.52
N LEU A 271 -21.07 7.75 10.31
CA LEU A 271 -21.21 6.38 9.82
C LEU A 271 -20.23 5.43 10.52
N PRO A 272 -20.51 4.12 10.55
CA PRO A 272 -19.50 3.12 10.91
C PRO A 272 -18.24 3.24 10.07
N MET A 273 -17.06 2.94 10.63
CA MET A 273 -15.77 3.19 9.98
C MET A 273 -15.66 2.60 8.56
N ARG A 274 -16.10 1.35 8.34
CA ARG A 274 -16.10 0.72 7.01
C ARG A 274 -16.95 1.49 6.00
N SER A 275 -18.10 2.03 6.44
CA SER A 275 -18.98 2.87 5.62
C SER A 275 -18.39 4.26 5.36
N GLN A 276 -17.57 4.80 6.27
CA GLN A 276 -16.82 6.03 6.00
C GLN A 276 -15.84 5.81 4.84
N TYR A 277 -15.06 4.73 4.86
CA TYR A 277 -14.13 4.41 3.78
C TYR A 277 -14.84 4.21 2.43
N ALA A 278 -15.98 3.51 2.43
CA ALA A 278 -16.80 3.36 1.21
C ALA A 278 -17.32 4.70 0.69
N ALA A 279 -17.79 5.59 1.57
CA ALA A 279 -18.24 6.92 1.18
C ALA A 279 -17.10 7.76 0.58
N VAL A 280 -15.89 7.67 1.13
CA VAL A 280 -14.71 8.39 0.61
C VAL A 280 -14.23 7.79 -0.71
N GLU A 281 -14.26 6.46 -0.86
CA GLU A 281 -13.98 5.80 -2.14
C GLU A 281 -14.90 6.33 -3.25
N LEU A 282 -16.22 6.35 -3.00
CA LEU A 282 -17.21 6.88 -3.93
C LEU A 282 -16.99 8.37 -4.22
N PHE A 283 -16.69 9.18 -3.18
CA PHE A 283 -16.39 10.60 -3.36
C PHE A 283 -15.18 10.83 -4.27
N ARG A 284 -14.12 10.02 -4.10
CA ARG A 284 -12.91 10.16 -4.94
C ARG A 284 -13.12 9.62 -6.34
N GLY A 285 -13.86 8.52 -6.49
CA GLY A 285 -14.26 7.89 -7.76
C GLY A 285 -13.12 7.36 -8.64
N THR A 286 -11.86 7.66 -8.29
CA THR A 286 -10.68 7.50 -9.15
C THR A 286 -9.61 6.62 -8.51
N ILE A 287 -9.92 5.98 -7.38
CA ILE A 287 -9.03 5.04 -6.71
C ILE A 287 -8.94 3.79 -7.59
N THR A 288 -7.76 3.48 -8.11
CA THR A 288 -7.54 2.35 -9.04
C THR A 288 -7.11 1.06 -8.34
N LYS A 289 -6.63 1.16 -7.10
CA LYS A 289 -6.19 0.02 -6.30
C LYS A 289 -6.35 0.29 -4.80
N HIS A 290 -6.60 -0.79 -4.07
CA HIS A 290 -6.65 -0.85 -2.62
C HIS A 290 -5.34 -1.44 -2.10
N ASN A 291 -4.48 -0.60 -1.49
CA ASN A 291 -3.30 -1.05 -0.74
C ASN A 291 -3.62 -1.04 0.75
N PHE A 292 -3.44 -2.16 1.44
CA PHE A 292 -3.81 -2.26 2.84
C PHE A 292 -3.01 -3.33 3.59
N ILE A 293 -3.09 -3.24 4.90
CA ILE A 293 -2.52 -4.17 5.86
C ILE A 293 -3.66 -4.97 6.45
N ALA A 294 -3.51 -6.30 6.47
CA ALA A 294 -4.45 -7.22 7.09
C ALA A 294 -3.73 -8.14 8.06
N TYR A 295 -4.47 -8.61 9.06
CA TYR A 295 -4.02 -9.58 10.04
C TYR A 295 -4.96 -10.78 10.01
N ARG A 296 -4.59 -11.87 10.68
CA ARG A 296 -5.55 -12.94 10.96
C ARG A 296 -6.70 -12.39 11.81
N ASP A 297 -7.87 -13.01 11.71
CA ASP A 297 -9.01 -12.72 12.59
C ASP A 297 -8.77 -13.15 14.05
N ASP A 298 -7.88 -14.12 14.27
CA ASP A 298 -7.38 -14.55 15.57
C ASP A 298 -6.12 -13.78 16.05
N TYR A 299 -5.82 -12.64 15.43
CA TYR A 299 -4.69 -11.78 15.83
C TYR A 299 -4.87 -11.33 17.30
N PRO A 300 -3.85 -11.55 18.17
CA PRO A 300 -4.02 -11.40 19.62
C PRO A 300 -4.10 -9.95 20.09
N ASN A 301 -3.69 -9.00 19.25
CA ASN A 301 -3.70 -7.56 19.56
C ASN A 301 -4.83 -6.85 18.79
N GLU A 302 -5.06 -5.57 19.10
CA GLU A 302 -5.95 -4.75 18.27
C GLU A 302 -5.37 -4.57 16.86
N SER A 303 -6.16 -4.81 15.82
CA SER A 303 -5.76 -4.58 14.41
C SER A 303 -5.43 -3.11 14.10
N GLN A 304 -5.90 -2.18 14.94
CA GLN A 304 -5.64 -0.74 14.85
C GLN A 304 -5.23 -0.17 16.22
N PRO A 305 -3.98 -0.39 16.65
CA PRO A 305 -3.56 -0.10 18.02
C PRO A 305 -3.16 1.37 18.26
N ILE A 306 -3.04 2.18 17.20
CA ILE A 306 -2.72 3.60 17.33
C ILE A 306 -4.00 4.38 17.62
N GLN A 307 -4.16 4.78 18.89
CA GLN A 307 -5.31 5.54 19.36
C GLN A 307 -4.88 6.80 20.09
N PHE A 308 -5.70 7.85 19.97
CA PHE A 308 -5.46 9.16 20.57
C PHE A 308 -6.56 9.60 21.55
N ASP A 309 -7.57 8.75 21.79
CA ASP A 309 -8.76 9.14 22.55
C ASP A 309 -8.57 8.98 24.06
N GLU A 310 -8.90 10.04 24.82
CA GLU A 310 -8.83 10.06 26.29
C GLU A 310 -10.02 9.36 26.98
N ALA A 311 -11.12 9.14 26.24
CA ALA A 311 -12.45 8.89 26.82
C ALA A 311 -12.82 7.42 27.06
N LYS A 312 -12.16 6.46 26.39
CA LYS A 312 -12.56 5.03 26.42
C LYS A 312 -11.68 4.13 27.29
N SER A 313 -10.77 4.71 28.06
CA SER A 313 -9.75 3.95 28.78
C SER A 313 -9.85 4.08 30.30
N SER A 314 -9.61 2.97 31.01
CA SER A 314 -9.20 2.95 32.41
C SER A 314 -8.03 3.92 32.64
N SER A 315 -7.86 4.42 33.86
CA SER A 315 -6.93 5.53 34.18
C SER A 315 -5.48 5.35 33.70
N ARG A 316 -5.03 4.11 33.47
CA ARG A 316 -3.69 3.78 32.96
C ARG A 316 -3.50 3.93 31.45
N SER A 317 -4.54 3.84 30.62
CA SER A 317 -4.39 3.92 29.15
C SER A 317 -4.77 5.28 28.52
N ARG A 318 -5.33 6.20 29.32
CA ARG A 318 -5.73 7.57 28.91
C ARG A 318 -4.60 8.40 28.29
N TYR A 319 -3.35 8.02 28.53
CA TYR A 319 -2.17 8.76 28.07
C TYR A 319 -1.13 7.87 27.36
N ARG A 320 -1.50 6.69 26.84
CA ARG A 320 -0.53 5.84 26.11
C ARG A 320 0.11 6.58 24.94
N TRP A 321 -0.64 7.43 24.26
CA TRP A 321 -0.14 8.22 23.13
C TRP A 321 1.06 9.09 23.50
N ARG A 322 1.18 9.52 24.77
CA ARG A 322 2.32 10.32 25.24
C ARG A 322 3.65 9.59 25.09
N GLN A 323 3.64 8.26 25.11
CA GLN A 323 4.81 7.40 24.98
C GLN A 323 5.13 7.02 23.53
N TYR A 324 4.24 7.33 22.59
CA TYR A 324 4.49 7.02 21.19
C TYR A 324 5.70 7.80 20.68
N ILE A 325 6.57 7.14 19.93
CA ILE A 325 7.70 7.78 19.25
C ILE A 325 7.29 7.99 17.78
N PRO A 326 7.07 9.24 17.33
CA PRO A 326 6.75 9.50 15.93
C PRO A 326 7.95 9.26 15.02
N LEU A 327 7.70 8.61 13.90
CA LEU A 327 8.68 8.33 12.85
C LEU A 327 8.20 8.96 11.55
N ARG A 328 9.02 9.80 10.93
CA ARG A 328 8.68 10.38 9.63
C ARG A 328 8.65 9.30 8.57
N LEU A 329 7.60 9.28 7.76
CA LEU A 329 7.56 8.37 6.64
C LEU A 329 8.61 8.77 5.58
N PRO A 330 9.21 7.80 4.88
CA PRO A 330 10.27 8.05 3.89
C PRO A 330 9.91 9.03 2.76
N TRP A 331 8.60 9.20 2.54
CA TRP A 331 8.00 9.93 1.44
C TRP A 331 7.53 11.33 1.84
N THR A 332 7.67 11.68 3.11
CA THR A 332 7.26 12.96 3.69
C THR A 332 8.22 14.07 3.29
N MET A 333 7.66 15.16 2.78
CA MET A 333 8.40 16.35 2.36
C MET A 333 7.68 17.62 2.81
N SER A 334 8.43 18.70 2.98
CA SER A 334 7.90 20.02 3.29
C SER A 334 8.23 21.00 2.16
N ILE A 335 7.20 21.60 1.58
CA ILE A 335 7.30 22.62 0.53
C ILE A 335 7.12 24.00 1.19
N ARG A 336 7.95 24.98 0.80
CA ARG A 336 7.93 26.37 1.34
C ARG A 336 7.56 27.43 0.31
N GLU A 337 7.06 27.00 -0.84
CA GLU A 337 6.67 27.87 -1.95
C GLU A 337 5.15 27.87 -2.11
N ARG A 338 4.60 29.00 -2.59
CA ARG A 338 3.17 29.17 -2.92
C ARG A 338 2.24 28.75 -1.77
N LEU A 339 2.51 29.27 -0.58
CA LEU A 339 1.85 28.88 0.64
C LEU A 339 0.48 29.55 0.79
N PRO A 340 -0.55 28.86 1.30
CA PRO A 340 -1.79 29.49 1.71
C PRO A 340 -1.56 30.43 2.90
N LEU A 341 -2.45 31.41 3.08
CA LEU A 341 -2.35 32.41 4.15
C LEU A 341 -2.21 31.74 5.52
N GLY A 342 -1.20 32.15 6.29
CA GLY A 342 -0.92 31.64 7.64
C GLY A 342 -0.10 30.35 7.71
N ALA A 343 0.22 29.71 6.57
CA ALA A 343 1.13 28.57 6.54
C ALA A 343 2.58 29.01 6.31
N VAL A 344 3.53 28.32 6.96
CA VAL A 344 4.97 28.49 6.75
C VAL A 344 5.56 27.37 5.89
N ALA A 345 4.85 26.24 5.80
CA ALA A 345 5.16 25.15 4.89
C ALA A 345 3.91 24.32 4.57
N ILE A 346 4.03 23.42 3.60
CA ILE A 346 3.04 22.40 3.28
C ILE A 346 3.72 21.05 3.41
N ALA A 347 3.25 20.20 4.31
CA ALA A 347 3.65 18.81 4.39
C ALA A 347 2.90 18.00 3.32
N ILE A 348 3.66 17.24 2.52
CA ILE A 348 3.14 16.33 1.49
C ILE A 348 3.77 14.96 1.64
N ASN A 349 3.04 13.91 1.28
CA ASN A 349 3.60 12.58 1.11
C ASN A 349 3.61 12.25 -0.39
N ARG A 350 4.80 11.98 -0.94
CA ARG A 350 5.01 11.70 -2.37
C ARG A 350 4.45 10.37 -2.87
N ALA A 351 4.02 9.48 -1.97
CA ALA A 351 3.31 8.27 -2.33
C ALA A 351 1.86 8.54 -2.75
N HIS A 352 1.29 9.69 -2.36
CA HIS A 352 -0.08 10.06 -2.74
C HIS A 352 -0.16 10.50 -4.20
N THR A 353 -1.16 10.01 -4.93
CA THR A 353 -1.48 10.44 -6.29
C THR A 353 -2.45 11.62 -6.34
N TYR A 354 -3.13 11.89 -5.22
CA TYR A 354 -4.14 12.94 -5.10
C TYR A 354 -3.51 14.29 -4.70
N PRO A 355 -3.57 15.32 -5.56
CA PRO A 355 -2.91 16.60 -5.30
C PRO A 355 -3.58 17.41 -4.18
N ASP A 356 -4.79 17.05 -3.77
CA ASP A 356 -5.48 17.68 -2.64
C ASP A 356 -5.02 17.16 -1.27
N LEU A 357 -4.27 16.06 -1.22
CA LEU A 357 -3.72 15.48 0.01
C LEU A 357 -2.48 16.25 0.50
N ILE A 358 -2.70 17.53 0.77
CA ILE A 358 -1.71 18.46 1.31
C ILE A 358 -2.08 18.88 2.74
N LEU A 359 -1.07 19.07 3.58
CA LEU A 359 -1.23 19.51 4.95
C LEU A 359 -0.48 20.83 5.16
N PRO A 360 -1.16 21.99 5.02
CA PRO A 360 -0.57 23.27 5.41
C PRO A 360 -0.24 23.27 6.91
N ILE A 361 0.96 23.74 7.24
CA ILE A 361 1.45 23.83 8.63
C ILE A 361 1.83 25.27 8.98
N ASP A 362 1.44 25.70 10.18
CA ASP A 362 1.81 26.99 10.75
C ASP A 362 3.20 26.94 11.43
N ALA A 363 3.71 28.08 11.89
CA ALA A 363 5.06 28.17 12.50
C ALA A 363 5.24 27.25 13.72
N GLU A 364 4.20 27.11 14.54
CA GLU A 364 4.21 26.26 15.75
C GLU A 364 4.23 24.78 15.37
N GLN A 365 3.45 24.40 14.37
CA GLN A 365 3.42 23.05 13.82
C GLN A 365 4.72 22.69 13.10
N GLU A 366 5.39 23.64 12.46
CA GLU A 366 6.72 23.40 11.86
C GLU A 366 7.77 23.07 12.93
N LEU A 367 7.75 23.74 14.09
CA LEU A 367 8.63 23.41 15.22
C LEU A 367 8.39 21.97 15.70
N LEU A 368 7.13 21.57 15.88
CA LEU A 368 6.76 20.20 16.28
C LEU A 368 7.19 19.17 15.24
N LEU A 369 6.95 19.45 13.95
CA LEU A 369 7.35 18.57 12.86
C LEU A 369 8.87 18.40 12.84
N ASN A 370 9.62 19.50 12.97
CA ASN A 370 11.09 19.50 12.98
C ASN A 370 11.68 18.75 14.17
N ALA A 371 10.99 18.73 15.30
CA ALA A 371 11.41 18.01 16.51
C ALA A 371 11.26 16.48 16.42
N ILE A 372 10.56 15.95 15.41
CA ILE A 372 10.46 14.51 15.14
C ILE A 372 11.82 13.97 14.68
N ASP A 373 12.52 13.29 15.59
CA ASP A 373 13.85 12.71 15.40
C ASP A 373 13.85 11.17 15.43
N GLY A 374 12.66 10.57 15.55
CA GLY A 374 12.49 9.12 15.68
C GLY A 374 12.94 8.55 17.03
N LYS A 375 13.32 9.37 18.02
CA LYS A 375 13.82 8.89 19.32
C LYS A 375 12.96 9.36 20.47
N ARG A 376 12.56 10.63 20.44
CA ARG A 376 11.75 11.23 21.50
C ARG A 376 10.30 10.81 21.39
N THR A 377 9.69 10.60 22.55
CA THR A 377 8.25 10.40 22.69
C THR A 377 7.49 11.68 22.36
N LEU A 378 6.19 11.54 22.07
CA LEU A 378 5.30 12.70 21.90
C LEU A 378 5.32 13.63 23.11
N ASN A 379 5.40 13.10 24.33
CA ASN A 379 5.47 13.92 25.54
C ASN A 379 6.74 14.78 25.59
N GLU A 380 7.90 14.19 25.29
CA GLU A 380 9.17 14.91 25.27
C GLU A 380 9.21 15.97 24.17
N ILE A 381 8.73 15.64 22.97
CA ILE A 381 8.65 16.60 21.86
C ILE A 381 7.74 17.77 22.24
N ILE A 382 6.57 17.48 22.79
CA ILE A 382 5.64 18.52 23.23
C ILE A 382 6.29 19.39 24.30
N GLN A 383 6.97 18.83 25.30
CA GLN A 383 7.63 19.63 26.35
C GLN A 383 8.76 20.53 25.83
N ILE A 384 9.54 20.07 24.84
CA ILE A 384 10.70 20.80 24.31
C ILE A 384 10.31 21.86 23.30
N ALA A 385 9.44 21.51 22.34
CA ALA A 385 9.02 22.44 21.29
C ALA A 385 8.08 23.54 21.81
N ALA A 386 7.56 23.36 23.03
CA ALA A 386 6.57 24.22 23.62
C ALA A 386 7.11 24.99 24.83
N GLY A 387 7.55 26.23 24.61
CA GLY A 387 7.57 27.24 25.68
C GLY A 387 6.16 27.64 26.15
N GLY A 388 5.23 26.69 26.33
CA GLY A 388 3.83 26.93 26.72
C GLY A 388 2.73 26.56 25.70
N VAL A 389 3.02 25.78 24.66
CA VAL A 389 2.02 25.27 23.70
C VAL A 389 0.94 24.43 24.39
N ASN A 390 -0.30 24.62 23.94
CA ASN A 390 -1.45 23.84 24.37
C ASN A 390 -1.32 22.37 23.91
N GLU A 391 -1.12 21.44 24.85
CA GLU A 391 -1.02 19.99 24.62
C GLU A 391 -2.10 19.45 23.67
N LYS A 392 -3.34 19.94 23.79
CA LYS A 392 -4.46 19.51 22.93
C LYS A 392 -4.23 19.89 21.46
N ARG A 393 -3.62 21.06 21.20
CA ARG A 393 -3.30 21.51 19.83
C ARG A 393 -2.18 20.68 19.23
N SER A 394 -1.14 20.38 20.02
CA SER A 394 -0.04 19.50 19.59
C SER A 394 -0.53 18.09 19.28
N LEU A 395 -1.36 17.49 20.16
CA LEU A 395 -1.95 16.18 19.94
C LEU A 395 -2.79 16.15 18.65
N LYS A 396 -3.62 17.18 18.43
CA LYS A 396 -4.40 17.31 17.19
C LYS A 396 -3.49 17.37 15.96
N PHE A 397 -2.34 18.02 16.05
CA PHE A 397 -1.37 18.09 14.97
C PHE A 397 -0.72 16.73 14.67
N PHE A 398 -0.22 16.01 15.68
CA PHE A 398 0.34 14.66 15.49
C PHE A 398 -0.68 13.68 14.92
N LYS A 399 -1.94 13.75 15.40
CA LYS A 399 -3.04 12.97 14.81
C LYS A 399 -3.24 13.30 13.34
N ARG A 400 -3.18 14.57 12.93
CA ARG A 400 -3.27 14.99 11.52
C ARG A 400 -2.07 14.50 10.70
N LEU A 401 -0.84 14.59 11.22
CA LEU A 401 0.33 14.06 10.54
C LEU A 401 0.17 12.57 10.24
N TRP A 402 -0.31 11.78 11.21
CA TRP A 402 -0.59 10.36 11.01
C TRP A 402 -1.72 10.10 10.02
N GLN A 403 -2.84 10.85 10.14
CA GLN A 403 -3.97 10.76 9.20
C GLN A 403 -3.56 11.08 7.75
N TYR A 404 -2.63 12.01 7.55
CA TYR A 404 -2.11 12.41 6.23
C TYR A 404 -0.93 11.55 5.75
N ASP A 405 -0.62 10.43 6.42
CA ASP A 405 0.53 9.57 6.12
C ASP A 405 1.87 10.34 6.12
N GLN A 406 2.04 11.31 7.01
CA GLN A 406 3.32 12.00 7.20
C GLN A 406 4.21 11.28 8.22
N ILE A 407 3.60 10.54 9.15
CA ILE A 407 4.29 9.81 10.20
C ILE A 407 3.60 8.47 10.48
N VAL A 408 4.36 7.57 11.07
CA VAL A 408 3.88 6.41 11.82
C VAL A 408 4.38 6.51 13.27
N PHE A 409 3.96 5.59 14.14
CA PHE A 409 4.41 5.57 15.53
C PHE A 409 5.00 4.22 15.88
N ASP A 410 6.10 4.27 16.60
CA ASP A 410 6.52 3.19 17.48
C ASP A 410 5.75 3.32 18.80
N ALA A 411 4.92 2.31 19.09
CA ALA A 411 4.08 2.20 20.27
C ALA A 411 4.44 0.95 21.11
N SER A 412 5.66 0.43 20.93
CA SER A 412 6.16 -0.80 21.57
C SER A 412 6.71 -0.64 22.98
#